data_AF-A0A1Z7YM07-F1
#
_entry.id   AF-A0A1Z7YM07-F1
#
_cell.length_a   1.000
_cell.length_b   1.000
_cell.length_c   1.000
_cell.angle_alpha   90.00
_cell.angle_beta   90.00
_cell.angle_gamma   90.00
#
_symmetry.space_group_name_H-M   'P 1'
#
loop_
_entity.id
_entity.type
_entity.pdbx_description
1 polymer ?
#
loop_
_entity_poly.entity_id
_entity_poly.type
_entity_poly.pdbx_seq_one_letter_code
_entity_poly.pdbx_strand_id
1 'polypeptide(L)' 'MSKLITLCLIIVGLINFIPVVGILSAHKLEGAYDIALSSNDLIILMRHRALLFGVLGGFILYSA' A
#
# COMPACT_ATOMS: atom_id res chain seq x y z
N MET A 1 -22.99 2.84 -16.28
CA MET A 1 -21.58 3.21 -16.57
C MET A 1 -20.90 3.77 -15.32
N SER A 2 -21.41 4.84 -14.70
CA SER A 2 -20.83 5.45 -13.49
C SER A 2 -20.62 4.47 -12.30
N LYS A 3 -21.64 3.68 -11.94
CA LYS A 3 -21.53 2.70 -10.84
C LYS A 3 -20.43 1.65 -11.04
N LEU A 4 -20.16 1.26 -12.28
CA LEU A 4 -19.13 0.27 -12.60
C LEU A 4 -17.73 0.90 -12.42
N ILE A 5 -17.59 2.16 -12.83
CA ILE A 5 -16.34 2.92 -12.67
C ILE A 5 -16.05 3.16 -11.19
N THR A 6 -17.04 3.60 -10.41
CA THR A 6 -16.91 3.75 -8.94
C THR A 6 -16.52 2.43 -8.28
N LEU A 7 -17.14 1.30 -8.68
CA LEU A 7 -16.77 -0.02 -8.15
C LEU A 7 -15.30 -0.37 -8.47
N CYS A 8 -14.86 -0.14 -9.71
CA CYS A 8 -13.46 -0.36 -10.09
C CYS A 8 -12.51 0.52 -9.27
N LEU A 9 -12.83 1.81 -9.08
CA LEU A 9 -12.00 2.72 -8.31
C LEU A 9 -11.93 2.33 -6.83
N ILE A 10 -13.04 1.88 -6.23
CA ILE A 10 -13.04 1.34 -4.87
C ILE A 10 -12.10 0.12 -4.77
N ILE A 11 -12.20 -0.84 -5.69
CA ILE A 11 -11.37 -2.05 -5.69
C ILE A 11 -9.89 -1.69 -5.83
N VAL A 12 -9.55 -0.86 -6.83
CA VAL A 12 -8.16 -0.45 -7.09
C VAL A 12 -7.61 0.36 -5.93
N GLY A 13 -8.41 1.26 -5.36
CA GLY A 13 -8.05 2.06 -4.21
C GLY A 13 -7.75 1.20 -2.98
N LEU A 14 -8.60 0.21 -2.69
CA LEU A 14 -8.37 -0.75 -1.60
C LEU A 14 -7.08 -1.55 -1.82
N ILE A 15 -6.86 -2.12 -3.01
CA ILE A 15 -5.65 -2.89 -3.33
C ILE A 15 -4.39 -2.04 -3.11
N ASN A 16 -4.40 -0.79 -3.58
CA ASN A 16 -3.27 0.13 -3.40
C ASN A 16 -3.12 0.63 -1.97
N PHE A 17 -4.16 0.57 -1.13
CA PHE A 17 -4.09 0.99 0.27
C PHE A 17 -3.51 -0.08 1.19
N ILE A 18 -3.62 -1.38 0.86
CA ILE A 18 -3.10 -2.51 1.66
C ILE A 18 -1.63 -2.30 2.14
N PRO A 19 -0.69 -1.84 1.30
CA PRO A 19 0.71 -1.68 1.69
C PRO A 19 0.93 -0.68 2.83
N VAL A 20 -0.02 0.23 3.13
CA VAL A 20 0.09 1.20 4.23
C VAL A 20 0.34 0.53 5.59
N VAL A 21 -0.13 -0.72 5.76
CA VAL A 21 0.09 -1.52 6.97
C VAL A 21 1.59 -1.82 7.19
N GLY A 22 2.39 -1.85 6.12
CA GLY A 22 3.84 -2.00 6.16
C GLY A 22 4.59 -0.83 6.83
N ILE A 23 3.95 0.33 7.00
CA ILE A 23 4.51 1.45 7.76
C ILE A 23 4.65 1.07 9.24
N LEU A 24 3.68 0.33 9.78
CA LEU A 24 3.57 0.01 11.21
C LEU A 24 4.50 -1.12 11.64
N SER A 25 4.88 -2.04 10.74
CA SER A 25 5.75 -3.16 11.10
C SER A 25 6.61 -3.62 9.93
N ALA A 26 7.93 -3.62 10.13
CA ALA A 26 8.90 -4.22 9.21
C ALA A 26 8.70 -5.73 9.08
N HIS A 27 8.26 -6.40 10.15
CA HIS A 27 8.02 -7.85 10.14
C HIS A 27 6.85 -8.25 9.21
N LYS A 28 5.86 -7.36 9.04
CA LYS A 28 4.80 -7.57 8.04
C LYS A 28 5.31 -7.38 6.60
N LEU A 29 6.34 -6.55 6.40
CA LEU A 29 7.00 -6.42 5.10
C LEU A 29 7.85 -7.66 4.81
N GLU A 30 8.55 -8.22 5.79
CA GLU A 30 9.28 -9.50 5.63
C GLU A 30 8.34 -10.63 5.22
N GLY A 31 7.20 -10.78 5.90
CA GLY A 31 6.21 -11.82 5.55
C GLY A 31 5.47 -11.58 4.23
N ALA A 32 5.31 -10.33 3.80
CA ALA A 32 4.64 -9.99 2.53
C ALA A 32 5.56 -10.12 1.31
N TYR A 33 6.86 -9.91 1.49
CA TYR A 33 7.85 -9.97 0.41
C TYR A 33 8.74 -11.21 0.46
N ASP A 34 8.65 -12.02 1.53
CA ASP A 34 9.46 -13.21 1.79
C ASP A 34 10.98 -12.94 1.71
N ILE A 35 11.39 -11.77 2.23
CA ILE A 35 12.77 -11.29 2.24
C ILE A 35 13.12 -10.83 3.65
N ALA A 36 14.27 -11.27 4.16
CA ALA A 36 14.82 -10.79 5.42
C ALA A 36 15.23 -9.31 5.28
N LEU A 37 14.61 -8.43 6.07
CA LEU A 37 14.93 -7.00 6.09
C LEU A 37 16.12 -6.77 7.04
N SER A 38 17.30 -7.18 6.59
CA SER A 38 18.50 -7.22 7.44
C SER A 38 19.22 -5.87 7.61
N SER A 39 18.87 -4.84 6.82
CA SER A 39 19.47 -3.50 6.89
C SER A 39 18.44 -2.41 7.16
N ASN A 40 18.82 -1.44 7.99
CA ASN A 40 17.95 -0.34 8.39
C ASN A 40 17.53 0.55 7.20
N ASP A 41 18.43 0.74 6.22
CA ASP A 41 18.14 1.52 5.01
C ASP A 41 17.04 0.85 4.16
N LEU A 42 17.05 -0.48 4.05
CA LEU A 42 16.05 -1.23 3.30
C LEU A 42 14.68 -1.15 3.98
N ILE A 43 14.64 -1.20 5.31
CA ILE A 43 13.40 -1.00 6.09
C ILE A 43 12.81 0.39 5.81
N ILE A 44 13.64 1.43 5.80
CA ILE A 44 13.20 2.81 5.52
C ILE A 44 12.64 2.92 4.09
N LEU A 45 13.33 2.37 3.09
CA LEU A 45 12.87 2.37 1.70
C LEU A 45 11.53 1.64 1.54
N MET A 46 11.34 0.50 2.20
CA MET A 46 10.08 -0.25 2.15
C MET A 46 8.93 0.48 2.86
N ARG A 47 9.20 1.19 3.97
CA ARG A 47 8.22 2.06 4.61
C ARG A 47 7.82 3.25 3.74
N HIS A 48 8.77 3.84 3.02
CA HIS A 48 8.47 4.93 2.08
C HIS A 48 7.59 4.43 0.93
N ARG A 49 7.87 3.23 0.39
CA ARG A 49 7.01 2.59 -0.60
C ARG A 49 5.60 2.37 -0.04
N ALA A 50 5.48 1.85 1.18
CA ALA A 50 4.20 1.66 1.85
C ALA A 50 3.41 2.99 2.01
N LEU A 51 4.10 4.09 2.34
CA LEU A 51 3.50 5.43 2.40
C LEU A 51 2.98 5.90 1.03
N LEU A 52 3.80 5.78 -0.03
CA LEU A 52 3.40 6.17 -1.38
C LEU A 52 2.14 5.44 -1.84
N PHE A 53 2.06 4.13 -1.58
CA PHE A 53 0.88 3.32 -1.87
C PHE A 53 -0.33 3.76 -1.04
N GLY A 54 -0.15 4.06 0.25
CA GLY A 54 -1.22 4.61 1.09
C GLY A 54 -1.79 5.93 0.56
N VAL A 55 -0.94 6.87 0.16
CA VAL A 55 -1.36 8.16 -0.43
C VAL A 55 -2.10 7.94 -1.76
N LEU A 56 -1.54 7.11 -2.64
CA LEU A 56 -2.15 6.81 -3.94
C LEU A 56 -3.49 6.08 -3.79
N GLY A 57 -3.55 5.05 -2.95
CA GLY A 57 -4.78 4.30 -2.67
C GLY A 57 -5.87 5.20 -2.06
N GLY A 58 -5.49 6.07 -1.11
CA GLY A 58 -6.40 7.06 -0.54
C GLY A 58 -6.93 8.06 -1.58
N PHE A 59 -6.06 8.54 -2.47
CA PHE A 59 -6.47 9.41 -3.58
C PHE A 59 -7.44 8.72 -4.55
N ILE A 60 -7.18 7.46 -4.90
CA ILE A 60 -8.05 6.67 -5.78
C ILE A 60 -9.42 6.42 -5.12
N LEU A 61 -9.45 6.12 -3.82
CA LEU A 61 -10.70 5.98 -3.06
C LEU A 61 -11.48 7.28 -2.99
N TYR A 62 -10.80 8.40 -2.77
CA TYR A 62 -11.42 9.73 -2.78
C TYR A 62 -12.03 10.10 -4.14
N SER A 63 -11.47 9.56 -5.23
CA SER A 63 -11.91 9.84 -6.60
C SER A 63 -13.06 8.94 -7.08
N ALA A 64 -13.47 7.95 -6.30
CA ALA A 64 -14.48 6.94 -6.63
C ALA A 64 -15.92 7.44 -6.45
#